data_AF-A0A9N8ZKI3-F1
#
_entry.id   AF-A0A9N8ZKI3-F1
#
_cell.length_a   1.000
_cell.length_b   1.000
_cell.length_c   1.000
_cell.angle_alpha   90.00
_cell.angle_beta   90.00
_cell.angle_gamma   90.00
#
_symmetry.space_group_name_H-M   'P 1'
#
loop_
_entity.id
_entity.type
_entity.pdbx_description
1 polymer ?
#
loop_
_entity_poly.entity_id
_entity_poly.type
_entity_poly.pdbx_seq_one_letter_code
_entity_poly.pdbx_strand_id
1 'polypeptide(L)'
;MTQNFNFIIRSGGQSGVDIGTLDAAKDFNNLKKDLNEHNKIIDITGWCPKGRKSENGPIPTDYPLKETKTAEYSERTELNIKDSEATLILLLEKNNADKGTQYTIDKAKEYQKPFKIIILNENLQENIQQVVNWLNGSQQINHLNVGGPRESNAKGIYAKAYEFIFELLNEIKCSKKLNKWCDSFNFDHDDAENKTALEIKSKFEASDAKIPDLPEISQAHSGAIYTSRLLNFRNISGPLNSKINQSTSDSKQINLFISEDKFFGDD
;
A
#
# COMPACT_ATOMS: atom_id res chain seq x y z
N MET A 1 -18.13 -1.63 -9.94
CA MET A 1 -17.31 -0.52 -10.46
C MET A 1 -15.99 -0.63 -9.72
N THR A 2 -14.87 -0.68 -10.42
CA THR A 2 -13.56 -0.80 -9.77
C THR A 2 -13.34 0.48 -8.95
N GLN A 3 -13.42 0.39 -7.62
CA GLN A 3 -13.09 1.51 -6.75
C GLN A 3 -11.62 1.86 -6.98
N ASN A 4 -11.36 3.12 -7.35
CA ASN A 4 -10.01 3.64 -7.49
C ASN A 4 -9.31 3.58 -6.13
N PHE A 5 -8.04 3.18 -6.15
CA PHE A 5 -7.17 3.33 -4.98
C PHE A 5 -6.89 4.82 -4.79
N ASN A 6 -7.69 5.48 -3.95
CA ASN A 6 -7.60 6.91 -3.69
C ASN A 6 -6.52 7.18 -2.62
N PHE A 7 -5.26 7.00 -2.97
CA PHE A 7 -4.12 7.35 -2.12
C PHE A 7 -3.32 8.45 -2.79
N ILE A 8 -2.95 9.47 -2.02
CA ILE A 8 -2.28 10.67 -2.48
C ILE A 8 -0.95 10.77 -1.75
N ILE A 9 0.14 10.78 -2.51
CA ILE A 9 1.48 11.13 -2.01
C ILE A 9 1.72 12.60 -2.26
N ARG A 10 2.10 13.29 -1.19
CA ARG A 10 2.47 14.70 -1.21
C ARG A 10 3.92 14.89 -0.80
N SER A 11 4.67 15.71 -1.52
CA SER A 11 6.03 16.12 -1.10
C SER A 11 6.45 17.45 -1.73
N GLY A 12 7.46 18.13 -1.18
CA GLY A 12 7.76 19.52 -1.56
C GLY A 12 8.98 19.76 -2.45
N GLY A 13 9.57 18.68 -3.00
CA GLY A 13 10.57 18.73 -4.07
C GLY A 13 11.97 19.22 -3.70
N GLN A 14 12.34 19.27 -2.42
CA GLN A 14 13.76 19.42 -2.05
C GLN A 14 14.57 18.15 -2.42
N SER A 15 15.88 18.27 -2.62
CA SER A 15 16.74 17.07 -2.73
C SER A 15 16.57 16.11 -1.53
N GLY A 16 17.11 14.90 -1.62
CA GLY A 16 16.99 13.93 -0.53
C GLY A 16 15.60 13.31 -0.49
N VAL A 17 14.92 13.39 0.66
CA VAL A 17 13.64 12.69 0.88
C VAL A 17 12.56 13.09 -0.12
N ASP A 18 12.41 14.38 -0.42
CA ASP A 18 11.25 14.81 -1.22
C ASP A 18 11.36 14.31 -2.67
N ILE A 19 12.49 14.51 -3.34
CA ILE A 19 12.68 13.99 -4.71
C ILE A 19 12.70 12.46 -4.71
N GLY A 20 13.29 11.79 -3.71
CA GLY A 20 13.25 10.33 -3.58
C GLY A 20 11.83 9.78 -3.48
N THR A 21 10.96 10.47 -2.74
CA THR A 21 9.53 10.14 -2.65
C THR A 21 8.83 10.33 -3.99
N LEU A 22 9.04 11.47 -4.64
CA LEU A 22 8.37 11.80 -5.90
C LEU A 22 8.78 10.86 -7.04
N ASP A 23 10.05 10.49 -7.11
CA ASP A 23 10.57 9.54 -8.10
C ASP A 23 10.00 8.14 -7.84
N ALA A 24 10.02 7.65 -6.60
CA ALA A 24 9.43 6.36 -6.25
C ALA A 24 7.94 6.28 -6.61
N ALA A 25 7.18 7.34 -6.33
CA ALA A 25 5.76 7.41 -6.67
C ALA A 25 5.51 7.44 -8.20
N LYS A 26 6.35 8.17 -8.95
CA LYS A 26 6.27 8.20 -10.42
C LYS A 26 6.58 6.84 -11.02
N ASP A 27 7.64 6.19 -10.57
CA ASP A 27 8.07 4.89 -11.08
C ASP A 27 7.09 3.78 -10.69
N PHE A 28 6.52 3.84 -9.48
CA PHE A 28 5.41 2.99 -9.09
C PHE A 28 4.23 3.13 -10.07
N ASN A 29 3.83 4.36 -10.37
CA ASN A 29 2.75 4.63 -11.31
C ASN A 29 3.07 4.16 -12.73
N ASN A 30 4.31 4.30 -13.19
CA ASN A 30 4.76 3.79 -14.48
C ASN A 30 4.67 2.26 -14.53
N LEU A 31 5.19 1.57 -13.51
CA LEU A 31 5.05 0.12 -13.38
C LEU A 31 3.58 -0.32 -13.41
N LYS A 32 2.68 0.38 -12.71
CA LYS A 32 1.25 0.03 -12.73
C LYS A 32 0.62 0.23 -14.11
N LYS A 33 1.07 1.23 -14.89
CA LYS A 33 0.62 1.40 -16.27
C LYS A 33 1.12 0.26 -17.16
N ASP A 34 2.39 -0.10 -17.06
CA ASP A 34 3.00 -1.18 -17.85
C ASP A 34 2.33 -2.53 -17.59
N LEU A 35 1.88 -2.75 -16.35
CA LEU A 35 1.12 -3.95 -15.95
C LEU A 35 -0.38 -3.87 -16.25
N ASN A 36 -0.87 -2.80 -16.90
CA ASN A 36 -2.30 -2.52 -17.14
C ASN A 36 -3.16 -2.44 -15.86
N GLU A 37 -2.56 -2.04 -14.74
CA GLU A 37 -3.17 -1.93 -13.42
C GLU A 37 -3.60 -0.50 -13.11
N HIS A 38 -4.33 0.15 -14.03
CA HIS A 38 -4.71 1.57 -13.93
C HIS A 38 -5.48 1.94 -12.65
N ASN A 39 -6.20 0.99 -12.05
CA ASN A 39 -6.90 1.19 -10.78
C ASN A 39 -5.97 1.24 -9.55
N LYS A 40 -4.67 1.07 -9.75
CA LYS A 40 -3.63 1.12 -8.71
C LYS A 40 -2.73 2.35 -8.80
N ILE A 41 -2.97 3.23 -9.77
CA ILE A 41 -2.25 4.50 -9.88
C ILE A 41 -2.62 5.37 -8.67
N ILE A 42 -1.63 6.04 -8.10
CA ILE A 42 -1.79 7.02 -7.02
C ILE A 42 -1.69 8.44 -7.55
N ASP A 43 -2.30 9.38 -6.83
CA ASP A 43 -2.10 10.79 -7.11
C ASP A 43 -0.81 11.27 -6.45
N ILE A 44 -0.09 12.14 -7.17
CA ILE A 44 1.15 12.77 -6.71
C ILE A 44 0.92 14.28 -6.75
N THR A 45 1.25 14.98 -5.67
CA THR A 45 1.08 16.44 -5.56
C THR A 45 2.12 17.05 -4.62
N GLY A 46 2.13 18.38 -4.52
CA GLY A 46 2.72 19.06 -3.38
C GLY A 46 2.97 20.53 -3.61
N TRP A 47 3.39 21.21 -2.55
CA TRP A 47 3.80 22.61 -2.59
C TRP A 47 5.31 22.71 -2.67
N CYS A 48 5.82 23.50 -3.61
CA CYS A 48 7.23 23.85 -3.74
C CYS A 48 7.39 25.37 -3.64
N PRO A 49 8.58 25.89 -3.29
CA PRO A 49 8.79 27.34 -3.22
C PRO A 49 8.54 28.01 -4.57
N LYS A 50 8.18 29.29 -4.56
CA LYS A 50 8.15 30.12 -5.78
C LYS A 50 9.47 30.03 -6.54
N GLY A 51 9.38 29.95 -7.87
CA GLY A 51 10.49 29.65 -8.77
C GLY A 51 10.95 28.19 -8.72
N ARG A 52 10.15 27.31 -8.10
CA ARG A 52 10.44 25.89 -7.90
C ARG A 52 11.82 25.65 -7.27
N LYS A 53 12.21 26.52 -6.33
CA LYS A 53 13.57 26.52 -5.75
C LYS A 53 13.88 25.23 -4.99
N SER A 54 15.01 24.58 -5.30
CA SER A 54 15.63 23.52 -4.50
C SER A 54 17.15 23.77 -4.38
N GLU A 55 17.87 22.96 -3.59
CA GLU A 55 19.32 23.09 -3.49
C GLU A 55 20.09 22.71 -4.77
N ASN A 56 19.51 21.86 -5.61
CA ASN A 56 20.10 21.43 -6.88
C ASN A 56 19.66 22.32 -8.06
N GLY A 57 19.03 23.47 -7.77
CA GLY A 57 18.43 24.35 -8.78
C GLY A 57 16.90 24.20 -8.85
N PRO A 58 16.26 24.73 -9.91
CA PRO A 58 14.81 24.64 -10.06
C PRO A 58 14.33 23.19 -10.21
N ILE A 59 13.26 22.83 -9.51
CA ILE A 59 12.62 21.51 -9.57
C ILE A 59 12.02 21.33 -10.98
N PRO A 60 12.31 20.22 -11.68
CA PRO A 60 11.74 19.91 -12.99
C PRO A 60 10.21 20.05 -13.06
N THR A 61 9.69 20.50 -14.21
CA THR A 61 8.26 20.79 -14.40
C THR A 61 7.37 19.56 -14.54
N ASP A 62 7.96 18.38 -14.75
CA ASP A 62 7.26 17.10 -14.84
C ASP A 62 6.80 16.59 -13.45
N TYR A 63 7.34 17.13 -12.35
CA TYR A 63 6.75 16.92 -11.03
C TYR A 63 5.49 17.78 -10.85
N PRO A 64 4.34 17.17 -10.47
CA PRO A 64 3.04 17.86 -10.33
C PRO A 64 2.95 18.72 -9.04
N LEU A 65 3.91 19.63 -8.87
CA LEU A 65 4.01 20.52 -7.72
C LEU A 65 3.46 21.91 -8.05
N LYS A 66 2.77 22.50 -7.09
CA LYS A 66 2.25 23.87 -7.11
C LYS A 66 3.22 24.80 -6.41
N GLU A 67 3.49 25.96 -7.00
CA GLU A 67 4.33 26.97 -6.36
C GLU A 67 3.58 27.71 -5.25
N THR A 68 4.28 27.98 -4.16
CA THR A 68 3.84 28.89 -3.10
C THR A 68 3.95 30.36 -3.52
N LYS A 69 3.44 31.27 -2.69
CA LYS A 69 3.49 32.71 -3.00
C LYS A 69 4.90 33.28 -2.90
N THR A 70 5.72 32.72 -2.02
CA THR A 70 7.11 33.15 -1.76
C THR A 70 8.10 32.02 -2.05
N ALA A 71 9.38 32.38 -2.15
CA ALA A 71 10.47 31.42 -2.33
C ALA A 71 10.98 30.84 -0.99
N GLU A 72 10.29 31.10 0.12
CA GLU A 72 10.65 30.63 1.45
C GLU A 72 10.28 29.16 1.63
N TYR A 73 11.22 28.36 2.13
CA TYR A 73 10.99 26.94 2.37
C TYR A 73 9.96 26.69 3.50
N SER A 74 9.79 27.63 4.42
CA SER A 74 8.80 27.52 5.49
C SER A 74 7.38 27.45 4.95
N GLU A 75 7.03 28.33 4.00
CA GLU A 75 5.67 28.40 3.43
C GLU A 75 5.26 27.07 2.78
N ARG A 76 6.15 26.50 1.94
CA ARG A 76 5.86 25.21 1.29
C ARG A 76 5.75 24.08 2.30
N THR A 77 6.55 24.09 3.36
CA THR A 77 6.50 23.05 4.40
C THR A 77 5.18 23.11 5.15
N GLU A 78 4.75 24.31 5.59
CA GLU A 78 3.48 24.48 6.27
C GLU A 78 2.29 24.07 5.41
N LEU A 79 2.26 24.48 4.13
CA LEU A 79 1.16 24.14 3.22
C LEU A 79 1.14 22.64 2.91
N ASN A 80 2.31 21.99 2.80
CA ASN A 80 2.37 20.55 2.61
C ASN A 80 1.76 19.80 3.79
N ILE A 81 2.05 20.22 5.03
CA ILE A 81 1.45 19.67 6.25
C ILE A 81 -0.06 19.94 6.30
N LYS A 82 -0.48 21.19 6.08
CA LYS A 82 -1.88 21.63 6.25
C LYS A 82 -2.86 20.88 5.33
N ASP A 83 -2.55 20.77 4.04
CA ASP A 83 -3.40 20.02 3.10
C ASP A 83 -2.98 18.56 2.90
N SER A 84 -2.38 17.95 3.92
CA SER A 84 -2.32 16.49 4.04
C SER A 84 -3.10 16.02 5.26
N GLU A 85 -3.45 14.74 5.34
CA GLU A 85 -4.06 14.15 6.53
C GLU A 85 -3.01 13.83 7.59
N ALA A 86 -1.81 13.43 7.15
CA ALA A 86 -0.70 13.14 8.03
C ALA A 86 0.65 13.40 7.36
N THR A 87 1.71 13.50 8.16
CA THR A 87 3.09 13.68 7.68
C THR A 87 4.00 12.51 8.10
N LEU A 88 4.56 11.80 7.13
CA LEU A 88 5.64 10.84 7.32
C LEU A 88 6.99 11.55 7.20
N ILE A 89 7.85 11.38 8.19
CA ILE A 89 9.19 11.98 8.25
C ILE A 89 10.23 10.87 8.20
N LEU A 90 11.08 10.89 7.18
CA LEU A 90 12.13 9.88 6.97
C LEU A 90 13.49 10.43 7.39
N LEU A 91 14.24 9.65 8.18
CA LEU A 91 15.58 9.97 8.66
C LEU A 91 16.52 8.78 8.51
N LEU A 92 17.82 9.03 8.52
CA LEU A 92 18.84 7.98 8.68
C LEU A 92 19.28 7.91 10.14
N GLU A 93 19.69 6.73 10.60
CA GLU A 93 20.14 6.50 11.99
C GLU A 93 21.28 7.43 12.41
N LYS A 94 22.21 7.72 11.48
CA LYS A 94 23.38 8.58 11.74
C LYS A 94 23.09 10.07 11.62
N ASN A 95 21.86 10.46 11.26
CA ASN A 95 21.49 11.84 10.98
C ASN A 95 20.34 12.25 11.90
N ASN A 96 20.61 13.19 12.79
CA ASN A 96 19.56 13.86 13.55
C ASN A 96 18.66 14.68 12.61
N ALA A 97 17.45 14.98 13.07
CA ALA A 97 16.58 15.94 12.40
C ALA A 97 17.33 17.26 12.18
N ASP A 98 17.51 17.65 10.92
CA ASP A 98 18.07 18.96 10.59
C ASP A 98 17.07 20.08 10.96
N LYS A 99 17.47 21.35 10.79
CA LYS A 99 16.58 22.49 11.11
C LYS A 99 15.26 22.44 10.32
N GLY A 100 15.27 21.97 9.08
CA GLY A 100 14.08 21.87 8.23
C GLY A 100 13.15 20.73 8.68
N THR A 101 13.72 19.58 9.02
CA THR A 101 12.99 18.45 9.60
C THR A 101 12.40 18.83 10.96
N GLN A 102 13.17 19.47 11.84
CA GLN A 102 12.67 19.91 13.14
C GLN A 102 11.52 20.90 12.98
N TYR A 103 11.65 21.85 12.05
CA TYR A 103 10.56 22.77 11.71
C TYR A 103 9.30 22.04 11.21
N THR A 104 9.46 20.96 10.44
CA THR A 104 8.34 20.11 9.99
C THR A 104 7.63 19.46 11.18
N ILE A 105 8.40 18.91 12.14
CA ILE A 105 7.87 18.30 13.37
C ILE A 105 7.12 19.34 14.21
N ASP A 106 7.72 20.51 14.41
CA ASP A 106 7.14 21.57 15.23
C ASP A 106 5.82 22.08 14.61
N LYS A 107 5.77 22.22 13.29
CA LYS A 107 4.56 22.64 12.57
C LYS A 107 3.47 21.57 12.54
N ALA A 108 3.83 20.29 12.40
CA ALA A 108 2.85 19.21 12.52
C ALA A 108 2.18 19.20 13.90
N LYS A 109 2.98 19.41 14.98
CA LYS A 109 2.46 19.57 16.35
C LYS A 109 1.59 20.82 16.48
N GLU A 110 2.05 21.97 16.00
CA GLU A 110 1.32 23.24 16.02
C GLU A 110 -0.07 23.11 15.37
N TYR A 111 -0.15 22.42 14.23
CA TYR A 111 -1.41 22.20 13.49
C TYR A 111 -2.20 20.99 13.94
N GLN A 112 -1.76 20.29 14.98
CA GLN A 112 -2.40 19.07 15.49
C GLN A 112 -2.60 18.02 14.37
N LYS A 113 -1.65 17.96 13.43
CA LYS A 113 -1.64 16.98 12.35
C LYS A 113 -0.89 15.72 12.79
N PRO A 114 -1.44 14.51 12.60
CA PRO A 114 -0.71 13.27 12.83
C PRO A 114 0.61 13.25 12.06
N PHE A 115 1.67 12.80 12.72
CA PHE A 115 2.94 12.57 12.05
C PHE A 115 3.61 11.30 12.59
N LYS A 116 4.41 10.67 11.74
CA LYS A 116 5.23 9.50 12.10
C LYS A 116 6.65 9.75 11.65
N ILE A 117 7.60 9.51 12.54
CA ILE A 117 9.02 9.52 12.20
C ILE A 117 9.47 8.07 12.02
N ILE A 118 10.16 7.79 10.93
CA ILE A 118 10.81 6.52 10.66
C ILE A 118 12.30 6.75 10.50
N ILE A 119 13.08 6.03 11.29
CA ILE A 119 14.52 5.93 11.12
C ILE A 119 14.76 4.77 10.16
N LEU A 120 15.17 5.07 8.94
CA LEU A 120 15.48 4.08 7.90
C LEU A 120 16.76 3.34 8.29
N ASN A 121 16.58 2.11 8.77
CA ASN A 121 17.63 1.14 9.03
C ASN A 121 17.73 0.13 7.86
N GLU A 122 18.59 -0.88 7.99
CA GLU A 122 18.76 -1.91 6.94
C GLU A 122 17.59 -2.91 6.87
N ASN A 123 16.71 -2.95 7.88
CA ASN A 123 15.52 -3.79 7.88
C ASN A 123 14.33 -3.06 7.23
N LEU A 124 14.32 -3.03 5.90
CA LEU A 124 13.29 -2.35 5.12
C LEU A 124 11.85 -2.79 5.49
N GLN A 125 11.63 -4.09 5.67
CA GLN A 125 10.30 -4.62 5.97
C GLN A 125 9.77 -4.16 7.33
N GLU A 126 10.64 -4.09 8.35
CA GLU A 126 10.28 -3.52 9.65
C GLU A 126 9.90 -2.05 9.54
N ASN A 127 10.65 -1.26 8.76
CA ASN A 127 10.33 0.14 8.52
C ASN A 127 8.95 0.29 7.85
N ILE A 128 8.65 -0.55 6.85
CA ILE A 128 7.37 -0.53 6.13
C ILE A 128 6.23 -0.90 7.08
N GLN A 129 6.37 -1.98 7.86
CA GLN A 129 5.32 -2.44 8.75
C GLN A 129 4.95 -1.41 9.81
N GLN A 130 5.93 -0.64 10.32
CA GLN A 130 5.67 0.47 11.23
C GLN A 130 4.75 1.53 10.62
N VAL A 131 4.92 1.84 9.32
CA VAL A 131 4.08 2.81 8.61
C VAL A 131 2.74 2.21 8.23
N VAL A 132 2.69 0.98 7.74
CA VAL A 132 1.44 0.28 7.41
C VAL A 132 0.53 0.19 8.63
N ASN A 133 1.07 -0.23 9.79
CA ASN A 133 0.31 -0.27 11.05
C ASN A 133 -0.19 1.12 11.44
N TRP A 134 0.62 2.16 11.26
CA TRP A 134 0.22 3.52 11.57
C TRP A 134 -0.88 4.06 10.63
N LEU A 135 -0.78 3.78 9.32
CA LEU A 135 -1.76 4.21 8.32
C LEU A 135 -3.11 3.47 8.44
N ASN A 136 -3.10 2.26 9.00
CA ASN A 136 -4.28 1.42 9.24
C ASN A 136 -4.87 1.59 10.65
N GLY A 137 -4.35 2.52 11.46
CA GLY A 137 -4.91 2.82 12.77
C GLY A 137 -6.33 3.41 12.70
N SER A 138 -6.81 3.92 13.82
CA SER A 138 -8.20 4.40 14.00
C SER A 138 -8.64 5.52 13.05
N GLN A 139 -7.70 6.21 12.39
CA GLN A 139 -7.98 7.21 11.36
C GLN A 139 -7.44 6.73 10.02
N GLN A 140 -8.31 6.66 9.02
CA GLN A 140 -7.89 6.30 7.67
C GLN A 140 -7.08 7.43 7.04
N ILE A 141 -5.78 7.19 6.85
CA ILE A 141 -4.88 8.10 6.13
C ILE A 141 -4.80 7.66 4.66
N ASN A 142 -5.25 8.54 3.78
CA ASN A 142 -5.24 8.42 2.34
C ASN A 142 -4.43 9.55 1.67
N HIS A 143 -4.17 10.66 2.35
CA HIS A 143 -3.33 11.75 1.85
C HIS A 143 -2.13 11.97 2.76
N LEU A 144 -0.98 11.43 2.34
CA LEU A 144 0.25 11.42 3.12
C LEU A 144 1.25 12.42 2.56
N ASN A 145 1.60 13.42 3.37
CA ASN A 145 2.80 14.23 3.14
C ASN A 145 4.02 13.42 3.56
N VAL A 146 5.08 13.42 2.74
CA VAL A 146 6.36 12.77 3.04
C VAL A 146 7.46 13.82 2.93
N GLY A 147 8.31 13.90 3.95
CA GLY A 147 9.45 14.81 3.96
C GLY A 147 10.58 14.35 4.87
N GLY A 148 11.66 15.11 4.86
CA GLY A 148 12.84 14.88 5.71
C GLY A 148 14.04 15.68 5.22
N PRO A 149 15.27 15.28 5.61
CA PRO A 149 16.47 16.02 5.29
C PRO A 149 16.72 16.08 3.78
N ARG A 150 17.33 17.18 3.38
CA ARG A 150 17.93 17.32 2.05
C ARG A 150 19.20 16.47 1.93
N GLU A 151 19.57 16.12 0.71
CA GLU A 151 20.71 15.23 0.44
C GLU A 151 22.02 15.76 1.04
N SER A 152 22.24 17.07 0.97
CA SER A 152 23.44 17.70 1.58
C SER A 152 23.54 17.53 3.09
N ASN A 153 22.41 17.31 3.78
CA ASN A 153 22.33 17.18 5.23
C ASN A 153 22.28 15.70 5.69
N ALA A 154 21.93 14.77 4.80
CA ALA A 154 21.93 13.33 5.05
C ALA A 154 22.27 12.55 3.77
N LYS A 155 23.56 12.39 3.49
CA LYS A 155 24.04 11.71 2.29
C LYS A 155 23.49 10.27 2.20
N GLY A 156 22.89 9.93 1.07
CA GLY A 156 22.24 8.65 0.80
C GLY A 156 20.75 8.61 1.16
N ILE A 157 20.18 9.67 1.76
CA ILE A 157 18.77 9.67 2.16
C ILE A 157 17.84 9.60 0.95
N TYR A 158 18.21 10.19 -0.21
CA TYR A 158 17.44 10.07 -1.43
C TYR A 158 17.17 8.60 -1.80
N ALA A 159 18.23 7.80 -1.88
CA ALA A 159 18.14 6.41 -2.32
C ALA A 159 17.33 5.55 -1.35
N LYS A 160 17.55 5.74 -0.03
CA LYS A 160 16.80 5.03 1.01
C LYS A 160 15.33 5.45 1.04
N ALA A 161 15.01 6.73 0.84
CA ALA A 161 13.63 7.21 0.75
C ALA A 161 12.92 6.67 -0.49
N TYR A 162 13.60 6.62 -1.64
CA TYR A 162 13.08 6.04 -2.87
C TYR A 162 12.69 4.57 -2.66
N GLU A 163 13.64 3.75 -2.21
CA GLU A 163 13.44 2.32 -1.96
C GLU A 163 12.28 2.09 -0.98
N PHE A 164 12.30 2.83 0.12
CA PHE A 164 11.27 2.76 1.15
C PHE A 164 9.86 3.09 0.62
N ILE A 165 9.70 4.21 -0.08
CA ILE A 165 8.39 4.66 -0.57
C ILE A 165 7.86 3.74 -1.66
N PHE A 166 8.72 3.26 -2.56
CA PHE A 166 8.30 2.34 -3.62
C PHE A 166 7.70 1.05 -3.03
N GLU A 167 8.38 0.44 -2.06
CA GLU A 167 7.91 -0.79 -1.41
C GLU A 167 6.71 -0.53 -0.50
N LEU A 168 6.68 0.59 0.23
CA LEU A 168 5.52 0.97 1.02
C LEU A 168 4.24 1.07 0.16
N LEU A 169 4.35 1.64 -1.05
CA LEU A 169 3.21 1.75 -1.98
C LEU A 169 2.73 0.38 -2.50
N ASN A 170 3.63 -0.59 -2.66
CA ASN A 170 3.24 -1.97 -2.95
C ASN A 170 2.47 -2.58 -1.77
N GLU A 171 2.88 -2.30 -0.53
CA GLU A 171 2.34 -2.93 0.68
C GLU A 171 0.99 -2.35 1.16
N ILE A 172 0.83 -1.02 1.18
CA ILE A 172 -0.40 -0.34 1.66
C ILE A 172 -1.65 -0.88 0.95
N LYS A 173 -1.51 -1.37 -0.28
CA LYS A 173 -2.63 -1.92 -1.03
C LYS A 173 -3.01 -3.35 -0.62
N CYS A 174 -2.03 -4.21 -0.32
CA CYS A 174 -2.29 -5.58 0.15
C CYS A 174 -3.06 -5.56 1.47
N SER A 175 -2.60 -4.73 2.40
CA SER A 175 -3.22 -4.59 3.72
C SER A 175 -4.64 -3.99 3.67
N LYS A 176 -4.88 -2.91 2.89
CA LYS A 176 -6.23 -2.32 2.79
C LYS A 176 -7.25 -3.23 2.11
N LYS A 177 -6.82 -4.14 1.22
CA LYS A 177 -7.69 -5.16 0.61
C LYS A 177 -8.02 -6.28 1.59
N LEU A 178 -7.04 -6.70 2.40
CA LEU A 178 -7.22 -7.70 3.45
C LEU A 178 -8.16 -7.16 4.53
N ASN A 179 -7.97 -5.91 4.98
CA ASN A 179 -8.83 -5.30 6.00
C ASN A 179 -10.27 -5.18 5.52
N LYS A 180 -10.52 -4.71 4.29
CA LYS A 180 -11.88 -4.70 3.70
C LYS A 180 -12.51 -6.10 3.65
N TRP A 181 -11.71 -7.14 3.43
CA TRP A 181 -12.19 -8.51 3.43
C TRP A 181 -12.52 -8.98 4.85
N CYS A 182 -11.64 -8.74 5.82
CA CYS A 182 -11.88 -9.03 7.24
C CYS A 182 -13.08 -8.26 7.82
N ASP A 183 -13.22 -6.97 7.49
CA ASP A 183 -14.36 -6.12 7.86
C ASP A 183 -15.68 -6.67 7.32
N SER A 184 -15.66 -7.23 6.10
CA SER A 184 -16.85 -7.84 5.49
C SER A 184 -17.33 -9.12 6.20
N PHE A 185 -16.51 -9.67 7.10
CA PHE A 185 -16.83 -10.82 7.95
C PHE A 185 -16.99 -10.46 9.44
N ASN A 186 -16.98 -9.17 9.83
CA ASN A 186 -16.98 -8.72 11.24
C ASN A 186 -15.83 -9.33 12.07
N PHE A 187 -14.64 -9.51 11.51
CA PHE A 187 -13.47 -9.87 12.31
C PHE A 187 -12.97 -8.64 13.07
N ASP A 188 -12.96 -8.72 14.40
CA ASP A 188 -12.43 -7.66 15.26
C ASP A 188 -10.90 -7.62 15.16
N HIS A 189 -10.34 -6.45 14.81
CA HIS A 189 -8.91 -6.28 14.49
C HIS A 189 -8.00 -6.28 15.72
N ASP A 190 -8.55 -6.03 16.90
CA ASP A 190 -7.79 -5.88 18.15
C ASP A 190 -7.68 -7.17 18.97
N ASP A 191 -8.32 -8.25 18.54
CA ASP A 191 -8.32 -9.50 19.30
C ASP A 191 -7.15 -10.41 18.88
N ALA A 192 -6.00 -10.17 19.48
CA ALA A 192 -4.78 -10.97 19.32
C ALA A 192 -4.96 -12.46 19.68
N GLU A 193 -6.12 -12.86 20.24
CA GLU A 193 -6.49 -14.24 20.53
C GLU A 193 -7.38 -14.89 19.46
N ASN A 194 -7.72 -14.21 18.36
CA ASN A 194 -8.54 -14.80 17.32
C ASN A 194 -7.74 -15.77 16.44
N LYS A 195 -7.51 -16.95 17.01
CA LYS A 195 -6.76 -18.08 16.45
C LYS A 195 -7.19 -18.42 15.02
N THR A 196 -8.45 -18.22 14.69
CA THR A 196 -9.01 -18.44 13.35
C THR A 196 -8.48 -17.46 12.31
N ALA A 197 -8.32 -16.18 12.63
CA ALA A 197 -7.77 -15.19 11.70
C ALA A 197 -6.28 -15.44 11.40
N LEU A 198 -5.50 -15.79 12.45
CA LEU A 198 -4.11 -16.21 12.30
C LEU A 198 -3.98 -17.50 11.47
N GLU A 199 -4.90 -18.45 11.67
CA GLU A 199 -4.89 -19.70 10.91
C GLU A 199 -5.28 -19.50 9.44
N ILE A 200 -6.21 -18.58 9.15
CA ILE A 200 -6.57 -18.19 7.78
C ILE A 200 -5.39 -17.48 7.10
N LYS A 201 -4.78 -16.48 7.76
CA LYS A 201 -3.60 -15.78 7.25
C LYS A 201 -2.46 -16.75 6.95
N SER A 202 -2.15 -17.64 7.89
CA SER A 202 -1.10 -18.66 7.71
C SER A 202 -1.41 -19.63 6.57
N LYS A 203 -2.69 -20.01 6.38
CA LYS A 203 -3.11 -20.84 5.24
C LYS A 203 -2.97 -20.12 3.90
N PHE A 204 -3.26 -18.81 3.84
CA PHE A 204 -3.05 -18.01 2.62
C PHE A 204 -1.57 -17.85 2.30
N GLU A 205 -0.74 -17.48 3.27
CA GLU A 205 0.71 -17.31 3.09
C GLU A 205 1.38 -18.64 2.70
N ALA A 206 0.99 -19.76 3.33
CA ALA A 206 1.47 -21.08 2.97
C ALA A 206 0.97 -21.57 1.61
N SER A 207 -0.15 -21.03 1.11
CA SER A 207 -0.64 -21.31 -0.24
C SER A 207 0.12 -20.50 -1.28
N ASP A 208 0.39 -19.22 -1.01
CA ASP A 208 1.18 -18.36 -1.90
C ASP A 208 2.61 -18.87 -2.05
N ALA A 209 3.24 -19.31 -0.95
CA ALA A 209 4.58 -19.91 -0.96
C ALA A 209 4.65 -21.27 -1.69
N LYS A 210 3.50 -21.91 -1.98
CA LYS A 210 3.40 -23.17 -2.73
C LYS A 210 3.05 -22.97 -4.20
N ILE A 211 2.76 -21.75 -4.63
CA ILE A 211 2.59 -21.45 -6.05
C ILE A 211 4.01 -21.37 -6.64
N PRO A 212 4.42 -22.31 -7.52
CA PRO A 212 5.73 -22.22 -8.15
C PRO A 212 5.84 -20.91 -8.96
N ASP A 213 7.04 -20.34 -9.03
CA ASP A 213 7.25 -19.14 -9.83
C ASP A 213 6.79 -19.38 -11.28
N LEU A 214 6.12 -18.40 -11.87
CA LEU A 214 5.55 -18.45 -13.24
C LEU A 214 6.46 -19.09 -14.32
N PRO A 215 7.80 -18.95 -14.29
CA PRO A 215 8.69 -19.65 -15.22
C PRO A 215 8.64 -21.18 -15.09
N GLU A 216 8.56 -21.74 -13.87
CA GLU A 216 8.53 -23.20 -13.64
C GLU A 216 7.22 -23.83 -14.14
N ILE A 217 6.10 -23.13 -13.97
CA ILE A 217 4.78 -23.59 -14.42
C ILE A 217 4.66 -23.51 -15.95
N SER A 218 5.23 -22.47 -16.57
CA SER A 218 5.19 -22.28 -18.03
C SER A 218 5.98 -23.35 -18.80
N GLN A 219 7.05 -23.90 -18.21
CA GLN A 219 7.86 -24.95 -18.81
C GLN A 219 7.16 -26.32 -18.77
N ALA A 220 6.29 -26.57 -17.79
CA ALA A 220 5.58 -27.85 -17.66
C ALA A 220 4.35 -27.97 -18.59
N HIS A 221 3.71 -26.85 -18.97
CA HIS A 221 2.47 -26.86 -19.75
C HIS A 221 2.43 -25.72 -20.78
N SER A 222 3.07 -25.93 -21.94
CA SER A 222 3.20 -24.93 -23.02
C SER A 222 1.89 -24.51 -23.71
N GLY A 223 0.74 -25.07 -23.32
CA GLY A 223 -0.60 -24.74 -23.82
C GLY A 223 -1.60 -24.29 -22.75
N ALA A 224 -1.18 -24.12 -21.49
CA ALA A 224 -2.09 -23.76 -20.42
C ALA A 224 -2.40 -22.24 -20.40
N ILE A 225 -3.68 -21.89 -20.54
CA ILE A 225 -4.18 -20.52 -20.32
C ILE A 225 -4.51 -20.38 -18.83
N TYR A 226 -3.65 -19.70 -18.07
CA TYR A 226 -3.86 -19.46 -16.65
C TYR A 226 -4.81 -18.27 -16.42
N THR A 227 -6.00 -18.55 -15.89
CA THR A 227 -7.12 -17.60 -15.78
C THR A 227 -7.15 -16.76 -14.50
N SER A 228 -6.08 -16.74 -13.69
CA SER A 228 -6.09 -16.10 -12.36
C SER A 228 -6.20 -14.56 -12.38
N ARG A 229 -6.18 -13.91 -13.56
CA ARG A 229 -6.49 -12.47 -13.71
C ARG A 229 -7.73 -12.16 -14.55
N LEU A 230 -8.51 -13.16 -14.97
CA LEU A 230 -9.63 -13.00 -15.91
C LEU A 230 -11.01 -13.39 -15.35
N LEU A 231 -11.22 -13.22 -14.03
CA LEU A 231 -12.55 -13.23 -13.44
C LEU A 231 -12.93 -11.82 -12.99
N ASN A 232 -13.50 -11.04 -13.91
CA ASN A 232 -14.36 -9.92 -13.52
C ASN A 232 -15.77 -10.49 -13.31
N PHE A 233 -16.27 -10.44 -12.07
CA PHE A 233 -17.62 -10.90 -11.65
C PHE A 233 -18.80 -10.30 -12.44
N ARG A 234 -18.55 -9.40 -13.39
CA ARG A 234 -19.56 -8.75 -14.25
C ARG A 234 -19.99 -9.59 -15.46
N ASN A 235 -19.25 -10.63 -15.81
CA ASN A 235 -19.52 -11.46 -17.01
C ASN A 235 -19.94 -12.91 -16.69
N ILE A 236 -20.31 -13.20 -15.44
CA ILE A 236 -20.84 -14.53 -15.10
C ILE A 236 -22.35 -14.52 -15.34
N SER A 237 -22.79 -15.21 -16.39
CA SER A 237 -24.19 -15.45 -16.70
C SER A 237 -24.81 -16.44 -15.69
N GLY A 238 -25.15 -15.95 -14.49
CA GLY A 238 -25.86 -16.72 -13.47
C GLY A 238 -25.10 -17.92 -12.87
N PRO A 239 -25.62 -18.52 -11.78
CA PRO A 239 -24.99 -19.66 -11.15
C PRO A 239 -25.11 -20.90 -12.05
N LEU A 240 -23.97 -21.40 -12.55
CA LEU A 240 -23.85 -22.68 -13.22
C LEU A 240 -23.92 -23.81 -12.20
N ASN A 241 -25.14 -24.18 -11.80
CA ASN A 241 -25.43 -25.50 -11.26
C ASN A 241 -26.62 -26.09 -12.02
N SER A 242 -26.36 -26.83 -13.09
CA SER A 242 -27.22 -27.94 -13.49
C SER A 242 -26.50 -28.91 -14.43
N LYS A 243 -26.66 -30.21 -14.11
CA LYS A 243 -26.43 -31.41 -14.94
C LYS A 243 -25.00 -31.95 -15.02
N ILE A 244 -24.59 -32.69 -13.99
CA ILE A 244 -23.92 -33.96 -14.22
C ILE A 244 -24.97 -35.04 -13.98
N ASN A 245 -25.59 -35.47 -15.08
CA ASN A 245 -26.36 -36.70 -15.14
C ASN A 245 -25.70 -37.58 -16.20
N GLN A 246 -25.44 -38.82 -15.80
CA GLN A 246 -25.19 -40.03 -16.59
C GLN A 246 -23.76 -40.60 -16.68
N SER A 247 -23.69 -41.78 -16.03
CA SER A 247 -23.05 -43.04 -16.41
C SER A 247 -21.54 -43.16 -16.35
N THR A 248 -21.06 -43.72 -15.25
CA THR A 248 -20.34 -45.00 -15.31
C THR A 248 -20.75 -45.84 -14.11
N SER A 249 -21.30 -47.02 -14.38
CA SER A 249 -21.42 -48.10 -13.42
C SER A 249 -20.03 -48.55 -12.98
N ASP A 250 -20.02 -49.24 -11.83
CA ASP A 250 -18.96 -50.15 -11.35
C ASP A 250 -18.22 -49.69 -10.09
N SER A 251 -18.85 -50.01 -8.97
CA SER A 251 -18.26 -50.70 -7.80
C SER A 251 -16.99 -50.13 -7.16
N LYS A 252 -17.14 -49.52 -5.98
CA LYS A 252 -16.98 -50.20 -4.68
C LYS A 252 -17.26 -49.24 -3.52
N GLN A 253 -18.01 -49.77 -2.56
CA GLN A 253 -18.36 -49.19 -1.27
C GLN A 253 -17.18 -48.56 -0.54
N ILE A 254 -17.40 -47.39 0.08
CA ILE A 254 -17.17 -47.24 1.52
C ILE A 254 -18.32 -46.40 2.08
N ASN A 255 -19.19 -47.06 2.86
CA ASN A 255 -20.14 -46.40 3.75
C ASN A 255 -19.37 -45.82 4.94
N LEU A 256 -19.61 -44.56 5.29
CA LEU A 256 -19.64 -44.17 6.69
C LEU A 256 -20.98 -43.50 6.97
N PHE A 257 -21.81 -44.21 7.73
CA PHE A 257 -23.04 -43.72 8.33
C PHE A 257 -22.72 -42.58 9.30
N ILE A 258 -23.44 -41.46 9.19
CA ILE A 258 -23.84 -40.67 10.34
C ILE A 258 -25.36 -40.58 10.28
N SER A 259 -26.00 -41.11 11.32
CA SER A 259 -27.44 -41.13 11.54
C SER A 259 -27.96 -39.70 11.73
N GLU A 260 -28.85 -39.28 10.84
CA GLU A 260 -29.90 -38.31 11.17
C GLU A 260 -31.14 -39.08 11.61
N ASP A 261 -31.69 -38.71 12.76
CA ASP A 261 -33.14 -38.70 12.99
C ASP A 261 -33.41 -37.43 13.81
N LYS A 262 -34.04 -36.41 13.22
CA LYS A 262 -35.49 -36.17 13.15
C LYS A 262 -36.07 -35.94 14.56
N PHE A 263 -36.80 -34.86 14.81
CA PHE A 263 -38.17 -34.69 14.33
C PHE A 263 -38.61 -33.21 14.24
N PHE A 264 -39.52 -32.98 13.29
CA PHE A 264 -40.32 -31.78 13.01
C PHE A 264 -41.57 -31.68 13.93
N GLY A 265 -42.04 -30.43 14.13
CA GLY A 265 -43.45 -29.97 14.24
C GLY A 265 -44.27 -30.47 15.44
N ASP A 266 -45.29 -29.80 15.95
CA ASP A 266 -45.99 -28.53 15.69
C ASP A 266 -46.73 -28.20 17.01
N ASP A 267 -46.92 -26.92 17.31
CA ASP A 267 -48.15 -26.33 17.88
C ASP A 267 -48.10 -24.79 17.67
#